data_AF-A0A3A6JEQ0-F1
#
_entry.id   AF-A0A3A6JEQ0-F1
#
_cell.length_a   1.000
_cell.length_b   1.000
_cell.length_c   1.000
_cell.angle_alpha   90.00
_cell.angle_beta   90.00
_cell.angle_gamma   90.00
#
_symmetry.space_group_name_H-M   'P 1'
#
loop_
_entity.id
_entity.type
_entity.pdbx_description
1 polymer ?
#
loop_
_entity_poly.entity_id
_entity_poly.type
_entity_poly.pdbx_seq_one_letter_code
_entity_poly.pdbx_strand_id
1 'polypeptide(L)'
;MQIVFTFDRLNLMHLVLGIFAFWMGLRDLLGKDPLIHTFFNQYDRDPEYRAMWQKKNGVLFMCNAVIFFTLLLLDPATLLHRVLSIIWIVADLIYLVAYESWNHSAD
;
A
#
# COMPACT_ATOMS: atom_id res chain seq x y z
N MET A 1 -1.59 9.04 -29.37
CA MET A 1 -1.37 9.23 -27.92
C MET A 1 -0.17 8.37 -27.56
N GLN A 2 1.01 8.98 -27.42
CA GLN A 2 2.26 8.24 -27.17
C GLN A 2 2.47 8.18 -25.66
N ILE A 3 2.49 6.98 -25.08
CA ILE A 3 2.87 6.79 -23.67
C ILE A 3 4.38 6.95 -23.61
N VAL A 4 4.84 8.16 -23.30
CA VAL A 4 6.25 8.43 -23.06
C VAL A 4 6.51 8.20 -21.58
N PHE A 5 7.16 7.09 -21.24
CA PHE A 5 7.69 6.89 -19.88
C PHE A 5 8.90 7.79 -19.70
N THR A 6 8.68 8.98 -19.13
CA THR A 6 9.78 9.82 -18.66
C THR A 6 10.26 9.26 -17.32
N PHE A 7 11.49 8.77 -17.25
CA PHE A 7 12.12 8.32 -16.00
C PHE A 7 12.61 9.52 -15.18
N ASP A 8 11.68 10.40 -14.79
CA ASP A 8 11.95 11.40 -13.77
C ASP A 8 11.96 10.75 -12.37
N ARG A 9 12.62 11.39 -11.40
CA ARG A 9 12.78 10.89 -10.02
C ARG A 9 11.46 10.48 -9.39
N LEU A 10 10.40 11.24 -9.65
CA LEU A 10 9.08 10.93 -9.12
C LEU A 10 8.51 9.64 -9.75
N ASN A 11 8.60 9.48 -11.07
CA ASN A 11 8.14 8.26 -11.75
C ASN A 11 8.96 7.04 -11.32
N LEU A 12 10.26 7.19 -11.09
CA LEU A 12 11.08 6.12 -10.53
C LEU A 12 10.60 5.71 -9.13
N MET A 13 10.27 6.68 -8.27
CA MET A 13 9.72 6.41 -6.94
C MET A 13 8.38 5.67 -7.03
N HIS A 14 7.46 6.11 -7.89
CA HIS A 14 6.17 5.42 -8.08
C HIS A 14 6.36 3.99 -8.58
N LEU A 15 7.30 3.76 -9.51
CA LEU A 15 7.60 2.42 -9.99
C LEU A 15 8.12 1.51 -8.88
N VAL A 16 9.09 1.98 -8.09
CA VAL A 16 9.67 1.21 -6.98
C VAL A 16 8.61 0.91 -5.91
N LEU A 17 7.82 1.91 -5.53
CA LEU A 17 6.73 1.75 -4.56
C LEU A 17 5.64 0.81 -5.07
N GLY A 18 5.28 0.90 -6.36
CA GLY A 18 4.31 0.02 -6.99
C GLY A 18 4.76 -1.44 -7.03
N ILE A 19 6.03 -1.70 -7.39
CA ILE A 19 6.61 -3.05 -7.38
C ILE A 19 6.67 -3.59 -5.94
N PHE A 20 7.10 -2.77 -4.99
CA PHE A 20 7.18 -3.17 -3.59
C PHE A 20 5.79 -3.50 -3.02
N ALA A 21 4.81 -2.63 -3.23
CA ALA A 21 3.43 -2.85 -2.81
C ALA A 21 2.83 -4.10 -3.48
N PHE A 22 3.07 -4.31 -4.77
CA PHE A 22 2.59 -5.50 -5.47
C PHE A 22 3.16 -6.79 -4.89
N TRP A 23 4.47 -6.81 -4.65
CA TRP A 23 5.16 -7.95 -4.05
C TRP A 23 4.64 -8.26 -2.64
N MET A 24 4.47 -7.23 -1.81
CA MET A 24 3.94 -7.35 -0.45
C MET A 24 2.50 -7.86 -0.47
N GLY A 25 1.66 -7.28 -1.34
CA GLY A 25 0.27 -7.69 -1.52
C GLY A 25 0.15 -9.14 -1.95
N LEU A 26 0.98 -9.56 -2.91
CA LEU A 26 0.96 -10.92 -3.44
C LEU A 26 1.35 -11.94 -2.36
N ARG A 27 2.38 -11.64 -1.57
CA ARG A 27 2.81 -12.51 -0.47
C ARG A 27 1.70 -12.69 0.55
N ASP A 28 1.09 -11.60 0.99
CA ASP A 28 0.05 -11.64 2.02
C ASP A 28 -1.21 -12.37 1.54
N LEU A 29 -1.62 -12.15 0.27
CA LEU A 29 -2.75 -12.86 -0.34
C LEU A 29 -2.50 -14.37 -0.51
N LEU A 30 -1.26 -14.76 -0.79
CA LEU A 30 -0.84 -16.17 -0.87
C LEU A 30 -0.66 -16.82 0.51
N GLY A 31 -0.95 -16.11 1.60
CA GLY A 31 -0.79 -16.62 2.95
C GLY A 31 0.67 -16.78 3.37
N LYS A 32 1.62 -16.20 2.61
CA LYS A 32 3.03 -16.13 3.01
C LYS A 32 3.21 -14.97 3.97
N ASP A 33 4.06 -15.15 4.99
CA ASP A 33 4.25 -14.11 5.99
C ASP A 33 4.74 -12.80 5.34
N PRO A 34 4.07 -11.66 5.60
CA PRO A 34 4.17 -10.49 4.73
C PRO A 34 5.24 -9.45 5.09
N LEU A 35 6.48 -9.73 5.52
CA LEU A 35 7.51 -8.75 6.03
C LEU A 35 7.06 -7.66 7.05
N ILE A 36 5.78 -7.32 7.18
CA ILE A 36 5.24 -6.25 8.01
C ILE A 36 5.14 -6.68 9.48
N HIS A 37 5.18 -7.98 9.74
CA HIS A 37 5.39 -8.54 11.09
C HIS A 37 6.67 -8.01 11.74
N THR A 38 7.67 -7.57 10.96
CA THR A 38 8.87 -6.89 11.48
C THR A 38 8.57 -5.53 12.13
N PHE A 39 7.50 -4.85 11.70
CA PHE A 39 7.08 -3.55 12.24
C PHE A 39 5.89 -3.66 13.20
N PHE A 40 5.02 -4.66 12.99
CA PHE A 40 3.84 -4.93 13.81
C PHE A 40 4.00 -6.27 14.55
N ASN A 41 4.55 -6.20 15.76
CA ASN A 41 4.83 -7.35 16.66
C ASN A 41 3.58 -8.19 17.00
N GLN A 42 2.38 -7.68 16.75
CA GLN A 42 1.10 -8.36 17.04
C GLN A 42 0.72 -9.45 16.03
N TYR A 43 1.33 -9.48 14.85
CA TYR A 43 1.19 -10.60 13.91
C TYR A 43 1.66 -11.94 14.51
N ASP A 44 2.61 -11.90 15.44
CA ASP A 44 3.15 -13.08 16.13
C ASP A 44 2.46 -13.38 17.45
N ARG A 45 1.69 -12.43 18.00
CA ARG A 45 1.07 -12.55 19.32
C ARG A 45 -0.24 -13.35 19.31
N ASP A 46 -1.04 -13.19 18.26
CA ASP A 46 -2.36 -13.81 18.15
C ASP A 46 -2.60 -14.40 16.74
N PRO A 47 -2.74 -15.74 16.62
CA PRO A 47 -3.01 -16.43 15.36
C PRO A 47 -4.36 -16.04 14.72
N GLU A 48 -5.40 -15.74 15.51
CA GLU A 48 -6.70 -15.34 15.00
C GLU A 48 -6.66 -13.91 14.46
N TYR A 49 -5.95 -13.03 15.16
CA TYR A 49 -5.63 -11.68 14.71
C TYR A 49 -4.84 -11.69 13.38
N ARG A 50 -3.81 -12.54 13.30
CA ARG A 50 -3.05 -12.77 12.05
C ARG A 50 -4.00 -13.18 10.92
N ALA A 51 -4.86 -14.16 11.14
CA ALA A 51 -5.75 -14.69 10.11
C ALA A 51 -6.79 -13.66 9.62
N MET A 52 -7.27 -12.78 10.50
CA MET A 52 -8.26 -11.74 10.16
C MET A 52 -7.67 -10.60 9.31
N TRP A 53 -6.43 -10.21 9.57
CA TRP A 53 -5.75 -9.12 8.86
C TRP A 53 -4.88 -9.59 7.71
N GLN A 54 -4.44 -10.85 7.72
CA GLN A 54 -3.96 -11.53 6.52
C GLN A 54 -5.00 -11.42 5.42
N LYS A 55 -4.53 -11.20 4.19
CA LYS A 55 -5.33 -10.94 2.99
C LYS A 55 -5.97 -9.55 2.96
N LYS A 56 -6.46 -8.98 4.07
CA LYS A 56 -6.94 -7.58 4.07
C LYS A 56 -5.80 -6.62 3.79
N ASN A 57 -4.64 -6.84 4.42
CA ASN A 57 -3.43 -6.07 4.18
C ASN A 57 -2.93 -6.33 2.76
N GLY A 58 -3.01 -7.57 2.30
CA GLY A 58 -2.72 -7.96 0.93
C GLY A 58 -3.54 -7.22 -0.11
N VAL A 59 -4.85 -7.10 0.10
CA VAL A 59 -5.75 -6.30 -0.74
C VAL A 59 -5.35 -4.82 -0.71
N LEU A 60 -5.09 -4.25 0.46
CA LEU A 60 -4.65 -2.86 0.57
C LEU A 60 -3.36 -2.61 -0.22
N PHE A 61 -2.38 -3.50 -0.10
CA PHE A 61 -1.12 -3.43 -0.85
C PHE A 61 -1.32 -3.59 -2.36
N MET A 62 -2.26 -4.43 -2.79
CA MET A 62 -2.64 -4.52 -4.20
C MET A 62 -3.31 -3.24 -4.71
N CYS A 63 -4.19 -2.62 -3.92
CA CYS A 63 -4.78 -1.33 -4.27
C CYS A 63 -3.70 -0.24 -4.38
N ASN A 64 -2.77 -0.21 -3.43
CA ASN A 64 -1.58 0.64 -3.45
C ASN A 64 -0.77 0.46 -4.74
N ALA A 65 -0.48 -0.78 -5.12
CA ALA A 65 0.26 -1.10 -6.34
C ALA A 65 -0.44 -0.58 -7.60
N VAL A 66 -1.76 -0.82 -7.72
CA VAL A 66 -2.56 -0.34 -8.84
C VAL A 66 -2.49 1.18 -8.94
N ILE A 67 -2.56 1.89 -7.81
CA ILE A 67 -2.53 3.35 -7.79
C ILE A 67 -1.16 3.89 -8.17
N PHE A 68 -0.07 3.34 -7.64
CA PHE A 68 1.28 3.73 -8.05
C PHE A 68 1.52 3.50 -9.55
N PHE A 69 1.05 2.37 -10.10
CA PHE A 69 1.14 2.12 -11.53
C PHE A 69 0.23 3.04 -12.36
N THR A 70 -0.93 3.43 -11.84
CA THR A 70 -1.82 4.40 -12.50
C THR A 70 -1.19 5.79 -12.53
N LEU A 71 -0.50 6.19 -11.45
CA LEU A 71 0.20 7.46 -11.36
C LEU A 71 1.37 7.55 -12.37
N LEU A 72 2.00 6.43 -12.74
CA LEU A 72 2.99 6.40 -13.83
C LEU A 72 2.42 6.80 -15.20
N LEU A 73 1.11 6.68 -15.39
CA LEU A 73 0.42 7.03 -16.64
C LEU A 73 -0.06 8.49 -16.66
N LEU A 74 0.04 9.19 -15.53
CA LEU A 74 -0.37 10.57 -15.36
C LEU A 74 0.87 11.46 -15.32
N ASP A 75 0.83 12.62 -15.98
CA ASP A 75 1.92 13.59 -15.89
C ASP A 75 2.01 14.18 -14.46
N PRO A 76 3.16 14.04 -13.77
CA PRO A 76 3.44 14.62 -12.46
C PRO A 76 3.13 16.12 -12.32
N ALA A 77 3.25 16.87 -13.41
CA ALA A 77 3.02 18.31 -13.40
C ALA A 77 1.54 18.67 -13.25
N THR A 78 0.62 17.72 -13.49
CA THR A 78 -0.82 17.98 -13.49
C THR A 78 -1.40 18.10 -12.07
N LEU A 79 -2.41 18.97 -11.93
CA LEU A 79 -3.19 19.09 -10.69
C LEU A 79 -3.83 17.74 -10.32
N LEU A 80 -4.32 16.99 -11.32
CA LEU A 80 -4.96 15.70 -11.13
C LEU A 80 -4.01 14.69 -10.46
N HIS A 81 -2.78 14.56 -10.94
CA HIS A 81 -1.78 13.68 -10.33
C HIS A 81 -1.58 14.02 -8.84
N ARG A 82 -1.42 15.32 -8.52
CA ARG A 82 -1.19 15.80 -7.15
C ARG A 82 -2.38 15.52 -6.22
N VAL A 83 -3.59 15.84 -6.67
CA VAL A 83 -4.81 15.62 -5.89
C VAL A 83 -5.02 14.14 -5.61
N LEU A 84 -4.87 13.27 -6.62
CA LEU A 84 -4.97 11.82 -6.44
C LEU A 84 -3.92 11.28 -5.47
N SER A 85 -2.68 11.77 -5.57
CA SER A 85 -1.61 11.39 -4.64
C SER A 85 -1.94 11.76 -3.20
N ILE A 86 -2.46 12.98 -2.97
CA ILE A 86 -2.84 13.44 -1.62
C ILE A 86 -4.00 12.61 -1.07
N ILE A 87 -5.06 12.42 -1.84
CA ILE A 87 -6.23 11.62 -1.43
C ILE A 87 -5.78 10.22 -1.02
N TRP A 88 -4.86 9.63 -1.78
CA TRP A 88 -4.37 8.30 -1.50
C TRP A 88 -3.52 8.21 -0.23
N ILE A 89 -2.59 9.16 -0.03
CA ILE A 89 -1.81 9.26 1.22
C ILE A 89 -2.75 9.41 2.43
N VAL A 90 -3.80 10.23 2.31
CA VAL A 90 -4.79 10.40 3.38
C VAL A 90 -5.56 9.10 3.65
N ALA A 91 -5.93 8.35 2.60
CA ALA A 91 -6.60 7.06 2.76
C ALA A 91 -5.72 6.04 3.50
N ASP A 92 -4.43 5.96 3.17
CA ASP A 92 -3.48 5.10 3.88
C ASP A 92 -3.30 5.53 5.34
N LEU A 93 -3.22 6.84 5.61
CA LEU A 93 -3.15 7.35 6.99
C LEU A 93 -4.40 7.01 7.80
N ILE A 94 -5.60 7.17 7.21
CA ILE A 94 -6.86 6.79 7.86
C ILE A 94 -6.87 5.29 8.14
N TYR A 95 -6.41 4.47 7.19
CA TYR A 95 -6.30 3.03 7.38
C TYR A 95 -5.38 2.69 8.56
N LEU A 96 -4.20 3.31 8.64
CA LEU A 96 -3.27 3.11 9.74
C LEU A 96 -3.85 3.55 11.10
N VAL A 97 -4.52 4.70 11.15
CA VAL A 97 -5.18 5.19 12.36
C VAL A 97 -6.30 4.25 12.79
N ALA A 98 -7.12 3.77 11.84
CA ALA A 98 -8.19 2.81 12.12
C ALA A 98 -7.62 1.47 12.61
N TYR A 99 -6.54 1.00 12.00
CA TYR A 99 -5.80 -0.19 12.43
C TYR A 99 -5.30 -0.04 13.87
N GLU A 100 -4.63 1.07 14.19
CA GLU A 100 -4.07 1.31 15.53
C GLU A 100 -5.14 1.55 16.60
N SER A 101 -6.22 2.26 16.24
CA SER A 101 -7.33 2.52 17.15
C SER A 101 -8.07 1.24 17.51
N TRP A 102 -8.24 0.34 16.55
CA TRP A 102 -8.82 -0.98 16.79
C TRP A 102 -7.89 -1.82 17.68
N ASN A 103 -6.60 -1.78 17.42
CA ASN A 103 -5.59 -2.49 18.19
C ASN A 103 -5.64 -2.15 19.69
N HIS A 104 -5.84 -0.88 20.02
CA HIS A 104 -5.98 -0.39 21.39
C HIS A 104 -7.41 -0.51 21.96
N SER A 105 -8.39 -0.96 21.18
CA SER A 105 -9.78 -1.15 21.65
C SER A 105 -10.04 -2.52 22.27
N ALA A 106 -9.10 -3.46 22.09
CA ALA A 106 -9.17 -4.82 22.63
C ALA A 106 -8.44 -4.97 23.98
N ASP A 107 -7.80 -3.90 24.47
CA ASP A 107 -7.24 -3.75 25.83
C ASP A 107 -8.27 -3.09 26.77
#